data_AF-A0A2K8K6J3-F1
#
_entry.id   AF-A0A2K8K6J3-F1
#
_cell.length_a   1.000
_cell.length_b   1.000
_cell.length_c   1.000
_cell.angle_alpha   90.00
_cell.angle_beta   90.00
_cell.angle_gamma   90.00
#
_symmetry.space_group_name_H-M   'P 1'
#
loop_
_entity.id
_entity.type
_entity.pdbx_description
1 polymer ?
#
loop_
_entity_poly.entity_id
_entity_poly.type
_entity_poly.pdbx_seq_one_letter_code
_entity_poly.pdbx_strand_id
1 'polypeptide(L)'
;MTTTLFSTLRQRATGAILAAGVALGAISLPATPAQASDDALIKLLLGAAAVAIVVQAARSDRGTSQNRPQYASRELPDYCREVLRVRNRDITVYNAQCLRNAGLRNLPRQCQETVRTNRGQRSVYRATCLRNAGYFPERSAPNRGRDRHQPTPPRGGGWQGGSVLPQQCLISYRYGGQTLAGYRGACLEQRGVRDLPRTCQVRSTSGTIYSAQCLTERGYRTQRR
;
A
#
# COMPACT_ATOMS: atom_id res chain seq x y z
N MET A 1 -48.11 28.06 -14.97
CA MET A 1 -49.21 27.13 -14.59
C MET A 1 -48.64 25.73 -14.77
N THR A 2 -48.55 24.79 -13.83
CA THR A 2 -48.98 24.66 -12.43
C THR A 2 -48.27 23.42 -11.87
N THR A 3 -48.11 23.42 -10.55
CA THR A 3 -47.37 22.53 -9.64
C THR A 3 -47.86 21.08 -9.55
N THR A 4 -46.97 20.15 -9.13
CA THR A 4 -47.13 19.10 -8.08
C THR A 4 -45.84 18.24 -8.07
N LEU A 5 -44.94 18.25 -7.08
CA LEU A 5 -45.02 17.72 -5.69
C LEU A 5 -45.62 16.31 -5.63
N PHE A 6 -44.83 15.28 -5.29
CA PHE A 6 -44.87 14.61 -3.98
C PHE A 6 -43.96 13.37 -3.95
N SER A 7 -43.20 13.33 -2.87
CA SER A 7 -42.36 12.26 -2.34
C SER A 7 -43.13 10.97 -2.00
N THR A 8 -42.34 9.91 -1.76
CA THR A 8 -42.66 8.66 -1.02
C THR A 8 -43.27 7.51 -1.82
N LEU A 9 -42.41 6.57 -2.26
CA LEU A 9 -42.75 5.15 -2.28
C LEU A 9 -41.48 4.29 -2.23
N ARG A 10 -40.87 4.37 -1.05
CA ARG A 10 -40.13 3.28 -0.43
C ARG A 10 -41.14 2.14 -0.26
N GLN A 11 -41.03 1.05 -1.02
CA GLN A 11 -41.39 -0.32 -0.62
C GLN A 11 -41.41 -1.34 -1.79
N ARG A 12 -40.89 -2.53 -1.47
CA ARG A 12 -41.15 -3.89 -2.02
C ARG A 12 -40.36 -4.35 -3.25
N ALA A 13 -39.20 -4.94 -2.99
CA ALA A 13 -38.81 -6.20 -3.62
C ALA A 13 -38.10 -7.09 -2.59
N THR A 14 -38.89 -7.96 -1.96
CA THR A 14 -38.58 -9.35 -1.54
C THR A 14 -37.66 -10.04 -2.56
N GLY A 15 -36.72 -10.93 -2.26
CA GLY A 15 -36.40 -11.74 -1.07
C GLY A 15 -35.77 -13.05 -1.58
N ALA A 16 -34.78 -13.61 -0.86
CA ALA A 16 -34.49 -15.06 -0.77
C ALA A 16 -33.20 -15.26 0.06
N ILE A 17 -33.38 -15.81 1.26
CA ILE A 17 -32.32 -16.30 2.17
C ILE A 17 -32.20 -17.80 1.90
N LEU A 18 -30.98 -18.30 1.68
CA LEU A 18 -30.69 -19.74 1.75
C LEU A 18 -29.71 -19.97 2.90
N ALA A 19 -30.26 -20.43 4.02
CA ALA A 19 -29.53 -21.04 5.11
C ALA A 19 -29.80 -22.55 5.03
N ALA A 20 -28.75 -23.36 4.87
CA ALA A 20 -28.82 -24.80 4.98
C ALA A 20 -27.88 -25.24 6.12
N GLY A 21 -28.47 -25.59 7.25
CA GLY A 21 -27.82 -26.30 8.35
C GLY A 21 -28.32 -27.75 8.37
N VAL A 22 -27.39 -28.70 8.50
CA VAL A 22 -27.64 -30.12 8.81
C VAL A 22 -26.43 -30.56 9.66
N ALA A 23 -26.52 -30.56 10.98
CA ALA A 23 -27.10 -31.55 11.91
C ALA A 23 -26.02 -32.49 12.47
N LEU A 24 -25.78 -32.35 13.79
CA LEU A 24 -24.96 -33.24 14.61
C LEU A 24 -25.68 -34.59 14.78
N GLY A 25 -24.97 -35.69 14.54
CA GLY A 25 -25.43 -37.05 14.84
C GLY A 25 -24.35 -37.79 15.62
N ALA A 26 -24.55 -37.94 16.92
CA ALA A 26 -23.79 -38.82 17.80
C ALA A 26 -24.70 -39.98 18.26
N ILE A 27 -24.07 -41.12 18.57
CA ILE A 27 -24.44 -42.19 19.52
C ILE A 27 -24.54 -43.62 18.92
N SER A 28 -23.85 -44.51 19.65
CA SER A 28 -24.04 -45.97 19.88
C SER A 28 -23.34 -47.01 18.99
N LEU A 29 -22.44 -47.74 19.66
CA LEU A 29 -21.84 -49.02 19.32
C LEU A 29 -22.84 -50.18 19.49
N PRO A 30 -22.71 -51.25 18.69
CA PRO A 30 -22.78 -52.60 19.23
C PRO A 30 -21.45 -53.33 19.01
N ALA A 31 -21.01 -54.05 20.03
CA ALA A 31 -19.79 -54.84 20.03
C ALA A 31 -20.07 -56.32 19.71
N THR A 32 -19.12 -56.91 18.96
CA THR A 32 -18.71 -58.32 18.83
C THR A 32 -19.59 -59.31 18.02
N PRO A 33 -19.02 -60.46 17.56
CA PRO A 33 -17.76 -60.64 16.83
C PRO A 33 -17.91 -61.64 15.64
N ALA A 34 -16.99 -61.63 14.67
CA ALA A 34 -16.68 -62.84 13.90
C ALA A 34 -15.28 -62.74 13.25
N GLN A 35 -14.43 -63.69 13.63
CA GLN A 35 -13.06 -63.93 13.19
C GLN A 35 -12.97 -64.39 11.72
N ALA A 36 -12.00 -63.86 10.95
CA ALA A 36 -11.13 -64.64 10.05
C ALA A 36 -10.10 -63.77 9.28
N SER A 37 -8.82 -63.97 9.63
CA SER A 37 -7.60 -63.91 8.81
C SER A 37 -7.11 -62.61 8.14
N ASP A 38 -6.16 -62.00 8.84
CA ASP A 38 -4.81 -61.52 8.48
C ASP A 38 -4.40 -61.12 7.04
N ASP A 39 -3.64 -60.02 7.04
CA ASP A 39 -2.46 -59.71 6.20
C ASP A 39 -2.53 -58.84 4.93
N ALA A 40 -3.67 -58.24 4.56
CA ALA A 40 -3.71 -57.43 3.33
C ALA A 40 -4.27 -56.00 3.44
N LEU A 41 -4.96 -55.64 4.52
CA LEU A 41 -5.69 -54.35 4.55
C LEU A 41 -4.88 -53.15 5.06
N ILE A 42 -3.68 -53.38 5.61
CA ILE A 42 -2.79 -52.32 6.12
C ILE A 42 -1.91 -51.70 4.99
N LYS A 43 -1.88 -52.29 3.78
CA LYS A 43 -1.04 -51.83 2.67
C LYS A 43 -1.72 -50.87 1.69
N LEU A 44 -2.95 -50.42 1.96
CA LEU A 44 -3.69 -49.47 1.10
C LEU A 44 -3.98 -48.11 1.76
N LEU A 45 -3.30 -47.80 2.88
CA LEU A 45 -3.30 -46.48 3.54
C LEU A 45 -1.93 -45.77 3.38
N LEU A 46 -1.34 -45.90 2.19
CA LEU A 46 -0.13 -45.19 1.76
C LEU A 46 -0.40 -44.63 0.35
N GLY A 47 -0.95 -43.42 0.28
CA GLY A 47 -1.40 -42.85 -1.00
C GLY A 47 -1.51 -41.34 -1.01
N ALA A 48 -0.39 -40.66 -0.77
CA ALA A 48 -0.04 -39.32 -1.27
C ALA A 48 -1.02 -38.15 -1.06
N ALA A 49 -0.83 -37.41 0.05
CA ALA A 49 -1.15 -35.98 0.09
C ALA A 49 -0.07 -35.21 -0.71
N ALA A 50 -0.34 -34.93 -1.99
CA ALA A 50 0.55 -34.11 -2.80
C ALA A 50 0.40 -32.63 -2.40
N VAL A 51 1.29 -32.15 -1.53
CA VAL A 51 1.44 -30.71 -1.26
C VAL A 51 2.22 -30.10 -2.42
N ALA A 52 1.52 -29.39 -3.30
CA ALA A 52 2.13 -28.63 -4.38
C ALA A 52 2.81 -27.36 -3.82
N ILE A 53 4.06 -27.45 -3.40
CA ILE A 53 4.89 -26.27 -3.13
C ILE A 53 5.50 -25.83 -4.46
N VAL A 54 4.94 -24.78 -5.07
CA VAL A 54 5.59 -24.09 -6.18
C VAL A 54 6.68 -23.18 -5.60
N VAL A 55 7.93 -23.65 -5.63
CA VAL A 55 9.11 -22.79 -5.57
C VAL A 55 9.72 -22.74 -6.97
N GLN A 56 9.43 -21.69 -7.73
CA GLN A 56 10.31 -21.28 -8.84
C GLN A 56 11.29 -20.24 -8.32
N ALA A 57 12.35 -20.74 -7.71
CA ALA A 57 13.58 -20.01 -7.52
C ALA A 57 14.69 -20.86 -8.14
N ALA A 58 15.08 -20.53 -9.37
CA ALA A 58 16.45 -20.15 -9.69
C ALA A 58 16.73 -20.17 -11.20
N ARG A 59 17.53 -19.16 -11.59
CA ARG A 59 18.40 -19.05 -12.77
C ARG A 59 17.77 -18.62 -14.09
N SER A 60 18.08 -17.38 -14.43
CA SER A 60 18.60 -17.10 -15.78
C SER A 60 19.65 -16.01 -15.67
N ASP A 61 20.88 -16.45 -15.94
CA ASP A 61 22.06 -15.65 -16.24
C ASP A 61 21.93 -15.00 -17.64
N ARG A 62 22.65 -13.88 -17.82
CA ARG A 62 23.12 -13.30 -19.10
C ARG A 62 22.10 -12.60 -20.03
N GLY A 63 22.21 -11.27 -20.03
CA GLY A 63 22.40 -10.43 -21.22
C GLY A 63 21.50 -10.68 -22.43
N THR A 64 20.44 -9.89 -22.56
CA THR A 64 20.06 -9.22 -23.82
C THR A 64 18.92 -8.23 -23.53
N SER A 65 19.06 -7.02 -24.06
CA SER A 65 17.99 -6.01 -24.09
C SER A 65 16.79 -6.57 -24.84
N GLN A 66 15.87 -7.20 -24.11
CA GLN A 66 14.60 -7.63 -24.67
C GLN A 66 13.51 -6.65 -24.24
N ASN A 67 13.04 -5.95 -25.27
CA ASN A 67 11.77 -5.24 -25.37
C ASN A 67 10.64 -6.15 -24.88
N ARG A 68 10.43 -6.23 -23.56
CA ARG A 68 9.29 -6.92 -22.98
C ARG A 68 8.03 -6.12 -23.38
N PRO A 69 6.98 -6.77 -23.91
CA PRO A 69 5.69 -6.11 -24.06
C PRO A 69 5.29 -5.56 -22.69
N GLN A 70 5.26 -4.23 -22.61
CA GLN A 70 4.83 -3.51 -21.43
C GLN A 70 3.37 -3.92 -21.19
N TYR A 71 3.12 -4.88 -20.30
CA TYR A 71 1.88 -4.87 -19.54
C TYR A 71 1.74 -3.44 -19.07
N ALA A 72 0.75 -2.71 -19.59
CA ALA A 72 0.54 -1.30 -19.30
C ALA A 72 0.38 -1.20 -17.78
N SER A 73 1.49 -0.97 -17.09
CA SER A 73 1.51 -0.91 -15.66
C SER A 73 0.55 0.21 -15.33
N ARG A 74 -0.47 -0.07 -14.52
CA ARG A 74 -1.40 0.96 -14.05
C ARG A 74 -0.72 1.89 -13.03
N GLU A 75 0.59 1.90 -13.04
CA GLU A 75 1.49 2.57 -12.15
C GLU A 75 1.84 3.95 -12.75
N LEU A 76 1.61 4.99 -11.95
CA LEU A 76 1.79 6.37 -12.36
C LEU A 76 3.13 6.87 -11.83
N PRO A 77 4.08 7.26 -12.70
CA PRO A 77 5.39 7.67 -12.25
C PRO A 77 5.35 8.87 -11.31
N ASP A 78 6.04 8.76 -10.18
CA ASP A 78 6.00 9.77 -9.12
C ASP A 78 6.47 11.15 -9.61
N TYR A 79 7.45 11.16 -10.52
CA TYR A 79 8.02 12.38 -11.10
C TYR A 79 7.04 13.18 -11.97
N CYS A 80 5.94 12.58 -12.43
CA CYS A 80 4.89 13.29 -13.16
C CYS A 80 3.83 13.89 -12.22
N ARG A 81 3.89 13.60 -10.92
CA ARG A 81 2.94 14.09 -9.91
C ARG A 81 3.31 15.50 -9.47
N GLU A 82 2.34 16.40 -9.50
CA GLU A 82 2.49 17.78 -9.01
C GLU A 82 1.29 18.19 -8.14
N VAL A 83 1.50 19.18 -7.27
CA VAL A 83 0.42 19.83 -6.51
C VAL A 83 0.18 21.19 -7.11
N LEU A 84 -1.03 21.42 -7.64
CA LEU A 84 -1.43 22.69 -8.22
C LEU A 84 -2.42 23.40 -7.31
N ARG A 85 -2.30 24.72 -7.25
CA ARG A 85 -3.25 25.59 -6.55
C ARG A 85 -4.27 26.12 -7.53
N VAL A 86 -5.51 25.66 -7.43
CA VAL A 86 -6.64 26.05 -8.30
C VAL A 86 -7.77 26.57 -7.43
N ARG A 87 -8.24 27.80 -7.67
CA ARG A 87 -9.32 28.45 -6.89
C ARG A 87 -9.09 28.36 -5.38
N ASN A 88 -7.88 28.71 -4.94
CA ASN A 88 -7.47 28.68 -3.53
C ASN A 88 -7.43 27.27 -2.88
N ARG A 89 -7.50 26.18 -3.66
CA ARG A 89 -7.38 24.80 -3.18
C ARG A 89 -6.18 24.10 -3.80
N ASP A 90 -5.48 23.29 -3.00
CA ASP A 90 -4.40 22.44 -3.47
C ASP A 90 -4.98 21.12 -3.99
N ILE A 91 -4.64 20.78 -5.23
CA ILE A 91 -5.05 19.54 -5.88
C ILE A 91 -3.83 18.76 -6.35
N THR A 92 -3.81 17.46 -6.07
CA THR A 92 -2.78 16.55 -6.60
C THR A 92 -3.18 16.09 -8.00
N VAL A 93 -2.30 16.31 -8.95
CA VAL A 93 -2.53 15.98 -10.36
C VAL A 93 -1.30 15.35 -10.97
N TYR A 94 -1.48 14.76 -12.14
CA TYR A 94 -0.40 14.32 -13.02
C TYR A 94 -0.40 15.13 -14.29
N ASN A 95 0.77 15.60 -14.71
CA ASN A 95 0.89 16.36 -15.95
C ASN A 95 0.66 15.47 -17.17
N ALA A 96 -0.28 15.84 -18.04
CA ALA A 96 -0.64 15.01 -19.20
C ALA A 96 0.53 14.87 -20.20
N GLN A 97 1.33 15.93 -20.40
CA GLN A 97 2.50 15.87 -21.28
C GLN A 97 3.56 14.93 -20.71
N CYS A 98 3.83 15.02 -19.40
CA CYS A 98 4.78 14.15 -18.72
C CYS A 98 4.38 12.67 -18.85
N LEU A 99 3.10 12.34 -18.59
CA LEU A 99 2.59 10.98 -18.71
C LEU A 99 2.69 10.43 -20.14
N ARG A 100 2.40 11.25 -21.15
CA ARG A 100 2.58 10.87 -22.56
C ARG A 100 4.05 10.59 -22.89
N ASN A 101 4.97 11.43 -22.41
CA ASN A 101 6.41 11.24 -22.59
C ASN A 101 6.91 9.99 -21.85
N ALA A 102 6.28 9.63 -20.74
CA ALA A 102 6.55 8.42 -19.96
C ALA A 102 5.99 7.13 -20.61
N GLY A 103 5.27 7.23 -21.73
CA GLY A 103 4.66 6.09 -22.42
C GLY A 103 3.23 5.75 -21.98
N LEU A 104 2.66 6.47 -21.01
CA LEU A 104 1.27 6.27 -20.59
C LEU A 104 0.31 7.02 -21.53
N ARG A 105 -0.15 6.33 -22.58
CA ARG A 105 -1.02 6.91 -23.62
C ARG A 105 -2.50 6.57 -23.48
N ASN A 106 -2.83 5.49 -22.77
CA ASN A 106 -4.19 4.94 -22.69
C ASN A 106 -4.91 5.30 -21.39
N LEU A 107 -4.70 6.54 -20.91
CA LEU A 107 -5.32 7.02 -19.69
C LEU A 107 -6.79 7.38 -19.92
N PRO A 108 -7.67 7.17 -18.92
CA PRO A 108 -9.09 7.45 -19.07
C PRO A 108 -9.33 8.94 -19.31
N ARG A 109 -9.95 9.28 -20.45
CA ARG A 109 -10.19 10.68 -20.84
C ARG A 109 -11.08 11.43 -19.84
N GLN A 110 -11.98 10.74 -19.15
CA GLN A 110 -12.82 11.32 -18.11
C GLN A 110 -12.02 11.85 -16.90
N CYS A 111 -10.77 11.40 -16.73
CA CYS A 111 -9.88 11.90 -15.68
C CYS A 111 -9.02 13.08 -16.13
N GLN A 112 -9.02 13.40 -17.43
CA GLN A 112 -8.27 14.51 -18.00
C GLN A 112 -9.08 15.80 -17.87
N GLU A 113 -8.44 16.84 -17.38
CA GLU A 113 -9.03 18.17 -17.28
C GLU A 113 -8.02 19.25 -17.70
N THR A 114 -8.54 20.41 -18.07
CA THR A 114 -7.71 21.59 -18.35
C THR A 114 -7.84 22.54 -17.18
N VAL A 115 -6.73 22.81 -16.50
CA VAL A 115 -6.67 23.74 -15.36
C VAL A 115 -5.98 25.02 -15.76
N ARG A 116 -6.51 26.16 -15.29
CA ARG A 116 -5.87 27.46 -15.47
C ARG A 116 -4.89 27.70 -14.32
N THR A 117 -3.64 27.94 -14.67
CA THR A 117 -2.56 28.30 -13.74
C THR A 117 -2.08 29.72 -14.05
N ASN A 118 -1.22 30.29 -13.20
CA ASN A 118 -0.57 31.58 -13.45
C ASN A 118 0.31 31.59 -14.72
N ARG A 119 0.64 30.40 -15.25
CA ARG A 119 1.44 30.20 -16.46
C ARG A 119 0.58 29.79 -17.67
N GLY A 120 -0.74 29.98 -17.60
CA GLY A 120 -1.68 29.61 -18.66
C GLY A 120 -2.43 28.30 -18.39
N GLN A 121 -3.10 27.79 -19.43
CA GLN A 121 -3.89 26.56 -19.35
C GLN A 121 -2.98 25.34 -19.46
N ARG A 122 -3.19 24.33 -18.63
CA ARG A 122 -2.45 23.06 -18.66
C ARG A 122 -3.41 21.89 -18.62
N SER A 123 -3.13 20.86 -19.41
CA SER A 123 -3.86 19.60 -19.34
C SER A 123 -3.24 18.69 -18.29
N VAL A 124 -4.09 18.18 -17.40
CA VAL A 124 -3.68 17.37 -16.25
C VAL A 124 -4.67 16.23 -16.05
N TYR A 125 -4.23 15.19 -15.34
CA TYR A 125 -5.10 14.14 -14.83
C TYR A 125 -5.23 14.24 -13.31
N ARG A 126 -6.45 14.27 -12.78
CA ARG A 126 -6.64 14.26 -11.32
C ARG A 126 -6.18 12.94 -10.73
N ALA A 127 -5.31 13.00 -9.73
CA ALA A 127 -4.81 11.80 -9.05
C ALA A 127 -5.95 10.95 -8.46
N THR A 128 -6.97 11.58 -7.86
CA THR A 128 -8.12 10.86 -7.30
C THR A 128 -8.95 10.14 -8.36
N CYS A 129 -9.19 10.75 -9.53
CA CYS A 129 -9.93 10.08 -10.61
C CYS A 129 -9.15 8.89 -11.15
N LEU A 130 -7.84 9.06 -11.39
CA LEU A 130 -6.97 7.98 -11.83
C LEU A 130 -6.97 6.80 -10.84
N ARG A 131 -6.89 7.07 -9.53
CA ARG A 131 -7.03 6.04 -8.49
C ARG A 131 -8.34 5.28 -8.55
N ASN A 132 -9.45 5.99 -8.71
CA ASN A 132 -10.77 5.37 -8.84
C ASN A 132 -10.89 4.54 -10.13
N ALA A 133 -10.14 4.91 -11.18
CA ALA A 133 -10.03 4.14 -12.42
C ALA A 133 -9.00 2.98 -12.34
N GLY A 134 -8.43 2.73 -11.16
CA GLY A 134 -7.50 1.62 -10.92
C GLY A 134 -6.04 1.91 -11.24
N TYR A 135 -5.67 3.19 -11.42
CA TYR A 135 -4.28 3.62 -11.54
C TYR A 135 -3.71 4.01 -10.19
N PHE A 136 -2.57 3.45 -9.82
CA PHE A 136 -1.92 3.72 -8.55
C PHE A 136 -0.63 4.51 -8.78
N PRO A 137 -0.24 5.39 -7.86
CA PRO A 137 1.10 5.97 -7.90
C PRO A 137 2.12 4.83 -7.88
N GLU A 138 3.23 5.03 -8.59
CA GLU A 138 4.43 4.23 -8.40
C GLU A 138 4.66 4.12 -6.91
N ARG A 139 4.54 2.89 -6.39
CA ARG A 139 4.94 2.66 -5.01
C ARG A 139 6.37 3.13 -5.03
N SER A 140 6.69 4.18 -4.27
CA SER A 140 8.05 4.67 -4.18
C SER A 140 8.88 3.51 -3.63
N ALA A 141 9.35 2.62 -4.50
CA ALA A 141 10.49 1.79 -4.24
C ALA A 141 11.54 2.82 -3.81
N PRO A 142 12.10 2.73 -2.60
CA PRO A 142 13.19 3.61 -2.23
C PRO A 142 14.21 3.55 -3.36
N ASN A 143 14.41 4.69 -4.04
CA ASN A 143 15.22 4.90 -5.23
C ASN A 143 16.19 3.74 -5.53
N ARG A 144 15.74 2.73 -6.29
CA ARG A 144 16.69 1.78 -6.89
C ARG A 144 17.15 2.35 -8.22
N GLY A 145 18.09 3.27 -8.12
CA GLY A 145 18.97 3.60 -9.23
C GLY A 145 18.56 4.82 -10.02
N ARG A 146 18.83 6.02 -9.47
CA ARG A 146 19.38 7.15 -10.23
C ARG A 146 19.98 8.27 -9.37
N ASP A 147 20.49 7.96 -8.19
CA ASP A 147 21.32 8.88 -7.42
C ASP A 147 22.81 8.52 -7.64
N ARG A 148 23.33 8.80 -8.85
CA ARG A 148 24.78 8.99 -8.98
C ARG A 148 25.07 10.35 -8.36
N HIS A 149 25.79 10.36 -7.24
CA HIS A 149 26.20 11.46 -6.34
C HIS A 149 25.59 11.47 -4.92
N GLN A 150 24.96 10.38 -4.46
CA GLN A 150 24.95 10.14 -3.01
C GLN A 150 26.26 9.41 -2.65
N PRO A 151 27.11 9.95 -1.76
CA PRO A 151 28.24 9.19 -1.25
C PRO A 151 27.72 7.89 -0.66
N THR A 152 28.11 6.76 -1.26
CA THR A 152 27.84 5.44 -0.69
C THR A 152 28.47 5.38 0.70
N PRO A 153 27.70 5.12 1.76
CA PRO A 153 28.30 4.85 3.06
C PRO A 153 29.21 3.61 2.93
N PRO A 154 30.36 3.58 3.62
CA PRO A 154 31.31 2.49 3.50
C PRO A 154 30.65 1.15 3.82
N ARG A 155 30.85 0.18 2.90
CA ARG A 155 30.47 -1.21 3.09
C ARG A 155 31.31 -1.81 4.22
N GLY A 156 30.75 -1.85 5.41
CA GLY A 156 31.39 -2.46 6.57
C GLY A 156 30.73 -2.06 7.87
N GLY A 157 29.53 -2.58 8.14
CA GLY A 157 28.85 -2.36 9.42
C GLY A 157 27.39 -2.78 9.32
N GLY A 158 27.04 -3.90 9.96
CA GLY A 158 25.69 -4.41 9.97
C GLY A 158 24.72 -3.43 10.63
N TRP A 159 23.71 -2.99 9.88
CA TRP A 159 22.54 -2.32 10.46
C TRP A 159 21.61 -3.37 11.06
N GLN A 160 22.05 -3.99 12.15
CA GLN A 160 21.21 -4.82 13.00
C GLN A 160 20.64 -3.94 14.12
N GLY A 161 19.42 -3.45 13.92
CA GLY A 161 18.64 -2.77 14.96
C GLY A 161 18.16 -1.40 14.52
N GLY A 162 16.87 -1.30 14.16
CA GLY A 162 16.23 0.01 14.06
C GLY A 162 16.46 0.78 15.34
N SER A 163 16.97 2.01 15.22
CA SER A 163 17.38 2.82 16.36
C SER A 163 16.23 2.91 17.37
N VAL A 164 16.52 2.61 18.62
CA VAL A 164 15.56 2.76 19.71
C VAL A 164 15.32 4.25 19.91
N LEU A 165 14.07 4.69 19.72
CA LEU A 165 13.69 6.09 19.80
C LEU A 165 13.60 6.51 21.28
N PRO A 166 14.37 7.55 21.69
CA PRO A 166 14.39 8.02 23.06
C PRO A 166 13.05 8.62 23.48
N GLN A 167 12.48 8.12 24.58
CA GLN A 167 11.18 8.58 25.10
C GLN A 167 11.18 10.06 25.48
N GLN A 168 12.31 10.60 25.93
CA GLN A 168 12.46 12.03 26.24
C GLN A 168 12.29 12.94 25.01
N CYS A 169 12.38 12.40 23.79
CA CYS A 169 12.13 13.16 22.56
C CYS A 169 10.70 13.02 22.06
N LEU A 170 9.87 12.18 22.70
CA LEU A 170 8.46 12.00 22.36
C LEU A 170 7.69 13.27 22.73
N ILE A 171 6.87 13.73 21.79
CA ILE A 171 5.98 14.87 21.92
C ILE A 171 4.59 14.51 21.39
N SER A 172 3.57 15.23 21.82
CA SER A 172 2.28 15.26 21.15
C SER A 172 2.18 16.51 20.27
N TYR A 173 1.57 16.37 19.09
CA TYR A 173 1.31 17.50 18.19
C TYR A 173 -0.08 17.38 17.56
N ARG A 174 -0.64 18.50 17.09
CA ARG A 174 -1.95 18.54 16.44
C ARG A 174 -1.82 18.54 14.92
N TYR A 175 -2.53 17.65 14.25
CA TYR A 175 -2.61 17.60 12.79
C TYR A 175 -4.04 17.24 12.37
N GLY A 176 -4.67 18.07 11.54
CA GLY A 176 -6.04 17.84 11.08
C GLY A 176 -7.07 17.70 12.21
N GLY A 177 -6.89 18.41 13.33
CA GLY A 177 -7.78 18.33 14.50
C GLY A 177 -7.53 17.12 15.41
N GLN A 178 -6.63 16.22 15.04
CA GLN A 178 -6.23 15.06 15.86
C GLN A 178 -4.93 15.34 16.62
N THR A 179 -4.82 14.81 17.84
CA THR A 179 -3.56 14.80 18.60
C THR A 179 -2.81 13.50 18.30
N LEU A 180 -1.61 13.62 17.75
CA LEU A 180 -0.77 12.50 17.34
C LEU A 180 0.54 12.50 18.12
N ALA A 181 1.13 11.31 18.28
CA ALA A 181 2.46 11.15 18.84
C ALA A 181 3.54 11.40 17.77
N GLY A 182 4.60 12.08 18.15
CA GLY A 182 5.75 12.36 17.28
C GLY A 182 7.02 12.53 18.08
N TYR A 183 8.13 12.74 17.36
CA TYR A 183 9.42 12.99 17.96
C TYR A 183 9.98 14.32 17.46
N ARG A 184 10.54 15.10 18.38
CA ARG A 184 11.19 16.38 18.02
C ARG A 184 12.53 16.10 17.35
N GLY A 185 12.69 16.58 16.11
CA GLY A 185 13.87 16.32 15.28
C GLY A 185 15.18 16.76 15.93
N ALA A 186 15.24 17.98 16.46
CA ALA A 186 16.44 18.49 17.15
C ALA A 186 16.82 17.63 18.38
N CYS A 187 15.84 17.10 19.11
CA CYS A 187 16.10 16.21 20.24
C CYS A 187 16.66 14.86 19.78
N LEU A 188 16.08 14.27 18.72
CA LEU A 188 16.58 13.02 18.15
C LEU A 188 18.04 13.16 17.67
N GLU A 189 18.36 14.26 16.99
CA GLU A 189 19.70 14.56 16.52
C GLU A 189 20.71 14.72 17.67
N GLN A 190 20.34 15.46 18.73
CA GLN A 190 21.15 15.59 19.94
C GLN A 190 21.37 14.24 20.65
N ARG A 191 20.44 13.31 20.51
CA ARG A 191 20.54 11.94 21.05
C ARG A 191 21.23 10.97 20.10
N GLY A 192 21.84 11.45 19.02
CA GLY A 192 22.60 10.64 18.07
C GLY A 192 21.72 9.80 17.14
N VAL A 193 20.41 9.99 17.14
CA VAL A 193 19.51 9.34 16.18
C VAL A 193 19.60 10.09 14.85
N ARG A 194 20.31 9.49 13.90
CA ARG A 194 20.57 10.04 12.57
C ARG A 194 19.81 9.26 11.50
N ASP A 195 19.90 9.73 10.25
CA ASP A 195 19.35 9.06 9.07
C ASP A 195 17.83 8.81 9.12
N LEU A 196 17.09 9.69 9.81
CA LEU A 196 15.64 9.61 9.90
C LEU A 196 15.01 9.83 8.50
N PRO A 197 14.02 9.02 8.10
CA PRO A 197 13.39 9.17 6.80
C PRO A 197 12.67 10.52 6.70
N ARG A 198 13.06 11.34 5.74
CA ARG A 198 12.37 12.61 5.44
C ARG A 198 10.89 12.41 5.12
N THR A 199 10.49 11.22 4.67
CA THR A 199 9.08 10.85 4.46
C THR A 199 8.26 10.82 5.76
N CYS A 200 8.90 10.62 6.91
CA CYS A 200 8.25 10.65 8.22
C CYS A 200 8.25 12.05 8.84
N GLN A 201 8.86 13.04 8.19
CA GLN A 201 8.88 14.41 8.66
C GLN A 201 7.53 15.09 8.40
N VAL A 202 7.01 15.72 9.45
CA VAL A 202 5.83 16.57 9.41
C VAL A 202 6.30 18.02 9.47
N ARG A 203 5.77 18.87 8.57
CA ARG A 203 6.04 20.30 8.61
C ARG A 203 5.38 20.91 9.83
N SER A 204 6.18 21.58 10.68
CA SER A 204 5.70 22.35 11.82
C SER A 204 6.44 23.69 11.88
N THR A 205 5.77 24.71 12.41
CA THR A 205 6.38 26.03 12.67
C THR A 205 7.37 26.00 13.83
N SER A 206 7.24 25.02 14.73
CA SER A 206 8.13 24.82 15.89
C SER A 206 9.38 23.98 15.58
N GLY A 207 9.65 23.73 14.29
CA GLY A 207 10.79 22.95 13.80
C GLY A 207 10.40 21.58 13.25
N THR A 208 11.40 20.73 13.05
CA THR A 208 11.22 19.40 12.47
C THR A 208 10.54 18.45 13.46
N ILE A 209 9.42 17.84 13.08
CA ILE A 209 8.75 16.78 13.83
C ILE A 209 8.74 15.52 12.97
N TYR A 210 8.98 14.36 13.58
CA TYR A 210 8.80 13.07 12.91
C TYR A 210 7.59 12.33 13.48
N SER A 211 6.73 11.80 12.62
CA SER A 211 5.58 11.00 13.05
C SER A 211 6.06 9.71 13.71
N ALA A 212 5.62 9.45 14.95
CA ALA A 212 5.98 8.25 15.67
C ALA A 212 5.50 6.98 14.94
N GLN A 213 4.25 7.01 14.43
CA GLN A 213 3.68 5.91 13.66
C GLN A 213 4.52 5.61 12.41
N CYS A 214 4.86 6.64 11.62
CA CYS A 214 5.66 6.44 10.42
C CYS A 214 7.05 5.86 10.74
N LEU A 215 7.70 6.34 11.81
CA LEU A 215 8.99 5.80 12.23
C LEU A 215 8.87 4.32 12.64
N THR A 216 7.82 3.95 13.38
CA THR A 216 7.58 2.55 13.76
C THR A 216 7.33 1.66 12.55
N GLU A 217 6.55 2.12 11.57
CA GLU A 217 6.33 1.42 10.29
C GLU A 217 7.64 1.23 9.49
N ARG A 218 8.61 2.14 9.67
CA ARG A 218 9.96 2.06 9.09
C ARG A 218 10.96 1.26 9.95
N GLY A 219 10.49 0.59 11.00
CA GLY A 219 11.30 -0.32 11.82
C GLY A 219 12.03 0.35 12.99
N TYR A 220 11.82 1.63 13.25
CA TYR A 220 12.32 2.28 14.45
C TYR A 220 11.52 1.82 15.67
N ARG A 221 12.20 1.41 16.73
CA ARG A 221 11.54 0.86 17.92
C ARG A 221 11.33 1.96 18.93
N THR A 222 10.11 2.12 19.43
CA THR A 222 9.90 2.98 20.60
C THR A 222 10.38 2.22 21.84
N GLN A 223 11.09 2.90 22.74
CA GLN A 223 11.50 2.29 24.00
C GLN A 223 10.23 2.05 24.83
N ARG A 224 9.78 0.80 24.97
CA ARG A 224 8.65 0.48 25.85
C ARG A 224 9.07 0.76 27.29
N ARG A 225 8.19 1.43 28.05
CA ARG A 225 8.31 1.52 29.50
C ARG A 225 8.09 0.14 30.12
#